data_AF-A0A4Q4UPZ3-F1
#
_entry.id   AF-A0A4Q4UPZ3-F1
#
_cell.length_a   1.000
_cell.length_b   1.000
_cell.length_c   1.000
_cell.angle_alpha   90.00
_cell.angle_beta   90.00
_cell.angle_gamma   90.00
#
_symmetry.space_group_name_H-M   'P 1'
#
loop_
_entity.id
_entity.type
_entity.pdbx_description
1 polymer ?
#
loop_
_entity_poly.entity_id
_entity_poly.type
_entity_poly.pdbx_seq_one_letter_code
_entity_poly.pdbx_strand_id
1 'polypeptide(L)'
;MDRVSSADPLLIYLPPYSTESTQVAPQLPLFCHRHPTAAVHYRWAGYPPVGDGSATETLKSEGFYAPLHWPTPLHDTLQAYSWILENLMPSSCTRRDVYVYGSYLGASLATSLTLTETHPHQRMGIRGCIAFNGIYNWTMFLPDHPINKLPRTRSVNILKEILTQSRDPTFLGLKQQTGILFEKPDSLFDPFASACLFFHTPGIHVPQSFTERVQSTPASKVPVEDITLELLLAAGPPKKSHLKFPPTESTLKIPEILLIHSGPPLPAPSLQRRQQRRKKEYRGNGFRTQAEELAGLMRRSIHRHELKDRMRWDESLQGLKTWGEEATRRVQVYDVGPHHEVPELPDDGNLFAEGWLEDRLSRGR
;
A
#
# COMPACT_ATOMS: atom_id res chain seq x y z
N MET A 1 17.07 -18.26 -28.20
CA MET A 1 17.53 -17.86 -26.86
C MET A 1 17.01 -18.91 -25.91
N ASP A 2 17.90 -19.69 -25.30
CA ASP A 2 17.49 -20.72 -24.35
C ASP A 2 16.90 -20.04 -23.11
N ARG A 3 15.73 -20.50 -22.66
CA ARG A 3 15.08 -19.98 -21.45
C ARG A 3 15.96 -20.32 -20.25
N VAL A 4 16.35 -19.30 -19.47
CA VAL A 4 17.09 -19.49 -18.22
C VAL A 4 16.13 -20.14 -17.21
N SER A 5 16.17 -21.46 -17.10
CA SER A 5 15.34 -22.22 -16.15
C SER A 5 16.11 -22.41 -14.84
N SER A 6 15.88 -21.53 -13.86
CA SER A 6 16.31 -21.74 -12.46
C SER A 6 15.10 -22.07 -11.58
N ALA A 7 15.28 -23.00 -10.64
CA ALA A 7 14.30 -23.28 -9.59
C ALA A 7 14.43 -22.31 -8.40
N ASP A 8 15.46 -21.46 -8.37
CA ASP A 8 15.69 -20.52 -7.30
C ASP A 8 14.54 -19.51 -7.19
N PRO A 9 14.13 -19.15 -5.96
CA PRO A 9 13.14 -18.11 -5.74
C PRO A 9 13.49 -16.81 -6.49
N LEU A 10 12.48 -16.16 -7.06
CA LEU A 10 12.63 -14.88 -7.74
C LEU A 10 12.07 -13.76 -6.85
N LEU A 11 12.85 -12.70 -6.67
CA LEU A 11 12.38 -11.46 -6.07
C LEU A 11 11.96 -10.49 -7.18
N ILE A 12 10.78 -9.89 -7.08
CA ILE A 12 10.34 -8.78 -7.91
C ILE A 12 10.51 -7.51 -7.09
N TYR A 13 11.26 -6.55 -7.60
CA TYR A 13 11.48 -5.26 -6.97
C TYR A 13 10.69 -4.16 -7.66
N LEU A 14 9.82 -3.48 -6.91
CA LEU A 14 9.12 -2.27 -7.32
C LEU A 14 9.77 -1.05 -6.65
N PRO A 15 10.46 -0.18 -7.41
CA PRO A 15 11.18 0.96 -6.86
C PRO A 15 10.26 1.97 -6.15
N PRO A 16 10.82 2.83 -5.30
CA PRO A 16 10.08 3.82 -4.51
C PRO A 16 9.31 4.84 -5.35
N TYR A 17 9.88 5.18 -6.50
CA TYR A 17 9.34 6.15 -7.46
C TYR A 17 9.51 5.61 -8.88
N SER A 18 8.76 6.19 -9.80
CA SER A 18 8.99 5.98 -11.23
C SER A 18 10.41 6.42 -11.55
N THR A 19 11.22 5.46 -11.95
CA THR A 19 12.54 5.73 -12.49
C THR A 19 12.38 5.65 -14.00
N GLU A 20 12.75 6.72 -14.70
CA GLU A 20 13.00 6.59 -16.13
C GLU A 20 14.03 5.46 -16.32
N SER A 21 14.01 4.82 -17.48
CA SER A 21 15.05 3.83 -17.85
C SER A 21 16.39 4.56 -17.95
N THR A 22 16.98 4.86 -16.80
CA THR A 22 18.30 5.45 -16.66
C THR A 22 19.31 4.33 -16.84
N GLN A 23 20.47 4.68 -17.37
CA GLN A 23 21.58 3.73 -17.54
C GLN A 23 22.18 3.23 -16.21
N VAL A 24 21.67 3.73 -15.07
CA VAL A 24 22.13 3.41 -13.73
C VAL A 24 21.20 2.34 -13.15
N ALA A 25 21.78 1.21 -12.72
CA ALA A 25 21.02 0.15 -12.08
C ALA A 25 20.31 0.68 -10.81
N PRO A 26 19.08 0.25 -10.54
CA PRO A 26 18.38 0.67 -9.33
C PRO A 26 19.16 0.24 -8.09
N GLN A 27 19.24 1.12 -7.09
CA GLN A 27 19.82 0.78 -5.79
C GLN A 27 18.91 -0.22 -5.09
N LEU A 28 19.33 -1.48 -5.09
CA LEU A 28 18.61 -2.56 -4.42
C LEU A 28 18.90 -2.52 -2.92
N PRO A 29 17.90 -2.74 -2.05
CA PRO A 29 18.16 -2.98 -0.63
C PRO A 29 19.11 -4.16 -0.43
N LEU A 30 19.88 -4.14 0.66
CA LEU A 30 20.91 -5.12 0.96
C LEU A 30 20.37 -6.55 0.98
N PHE A 31 19.18 -6.77 1.56
CA PHE A 31 18.58 -8.11 1.63
C PHE A 31 18.25 -8.71 0.25
N CYS A 32 18.12 -7.88 -0.79
CA CYS A 32 17.85 -8.34 -2.14
C CYS A 32 19.10 -8.87 -2.86
N HIS A 33 20.31 -8.46 -2.43
CA HIS A 33 21.56 -8.71 -3.17
C HIS A 33 21.91 -10.20 -3.30
N ARG A 34 21.40 -11.03 -2.41
CA ARG A 34 21.64 -12.49 -2.37
C ARG A 34 20.62 -13.29 -3.18
N HIS A 35 19.66 -12.64 -3.83
CA HIS A 35 18.57 -13.29 -4.53
C HIS A 35 18.45 -12.82 -5.99
N PRO A 36 18.11 -13.72 -6.93
CA PRO A 36 17.73 -13.31 -8.27
C PRO A 36 16.59 -12.29 -8.20
N THR A 37 16.84 -11.08 -8.71
CA THR A 37 15.91 -9.95 -8.57
C THR A 37 15.56 -9.38 -9.93
N ALA A 38 14.26 -9.29 -10.24
CA ALA A 38 13.72 -8.58 -11.39
C ALA A 38 13.19 -7.22 -10.93
N ALA A 39 13.85 -6.13 -11.35
CA ALA A 39 13.38 -4.77 -11.09
C ALA A 39 12.37 -4.34 -12.15
N VAL A 40 11.19 -3.89 -11.74
CA VAL A 40 10.12 -3.42 -12.63
C VAL A 40 10.04 -1.91 -12.56
N HIS A 41 10.46 -1.25 -13.65
CA HIS A 41 10.35 0.19 -13.81
C HIS A 41 8.95 0.53 -14.36
N TYR A 42 8.09 1.05 -13.50
CA TYR A 42 6.72 1.45 -13.83
C TYR A 42 6.63 2.98 -14.04
N ARG A 43 5.68 3.43 -14.87
CA ARG A 43 5.46 4.86 -15.13
C ARG A 43 4.40 5.42 -14.18
N TRP A 44 4.82 6.29 -13.27
CA TRP A 44 3.93 7.05 -12.38
C TRP A 44 4.52 8.42 -12.08
N ALA A 45 3.77 9.49 -12.29
CA ALA A 45 4.21 10.86 -12.16
C ALA A 45 4.60 11.18 -10.71
N GLY A 46 5.88 11.06 -10.38
CA GLY A 46 6.40 11.25 -9.03
C GLY A 46 7.84 11.72 -9.08
N TYR A 47 8.08 12.91 -8.54
CA TYR A 47 9.40 13.50 -8.37
C TYR A 47 10.16 12.76 -7.25
N PRO A 48 11.46 12.46 -7.39
CA PRO A 48 12.27 11.93 -6.29
C PRO A 48 12.34 12.99 -5.17
N PRO A 49 12.11 12.67 -3.89
CA PRO A 49 12.14 13.65 -2.83
C PRO A 49 13.56 14.20 -2.69
N VAL A 50 13.69 15.50 -2.95
CA VAL A 50 14.85 16.37 -2.69
C VAL A 50 16.02 16.19 -3.69
N GLY A 51 16.01 17.03 -4.74
CA GLY A 51 17.17 17.30 -5.60
C GLY A 51 16.96 18.60 -6.38
N ASP A 52 17.42 19.72 -5.81
CA ASP A 52 17.55 21.07 -6.40
C ASP A 52 16.61 21.43 -7.56
N GLY A 53 15.46 22.02 -7.23
CA GLY A 53 14.83 23.18 -7.90
C GLY A 53 14.63 23.21 -9.43
N SER A 54 15.09 22.22 -10.18
CA SER A 54 14.96 22.14 -11.62
C SER A 54 13.68 21.38 -11.87
N ALA A 55 12.59 22.14 -11.95
CA ALA A 55 11.40 21.69 -12.63
C ALA A 55 11.84 21.29 -14.04
N THR A 56 11.92 19.98 -14.29
CA THR A 56 12.06 19.47 -15.65
C THR A 56 10.77 19.85 -16.34
N GLU A 57 10.87 20.87 -17.18
CA GLU A 57 9.80 21.30 -18.06
C GLU A 57 9.25 20.06 -18.77
N THR A 58 7.94 19.92 -18.73
CA THR A 58 7.21 18.90 -19.48
C THR A 58 7.48 19.16 -20.97
N LEU A 59 8.49 18.49 -21.51
CA LEU A 59 8.74 18.44 -22.95
C LEU A 59 7.49 17.83 -23.60
N LYS A 60 6.65 18.69 -24.16
CA LYS A 60 5.59 18.32 -25.09
C LYS A 60 6.25 17.82 -26.37
N SER A 61 6.65 16.55 -26.36
CA SER A 61 7.02 15.83 -27.58
C SER A 61 5.74 15.36 -28.26
N GLU A 62 5.59 15.69 -29.55
CA GLU A 62 4.45 15.26 -30.36
C GLU A 62 4.48 13.74 -30.55
N GLY A 63 3.61 13.04 -29.82
CA GLY A 63 3.42 11.59 -29.93
C GLY A 63 2.33 11.11 -28.96
N PHE A 64 1.75 9.94 -29.22
CA PHE A 64 0.82 9.28 -28.30
C PHE A 64 1.55 8.84 -27.03
N TYR A 65 1.76 9.75 -26.08
CA TYR A 65 2.31 9.41 -24.77
C TYR A 65 1.21 8.83 -23.88
N ALA A 66 1.49 7.65 -23.30
CA ALA A 66 0.65 7.09 -22.26
C ALA A 66 0.60 8.05 -21.06
N PRO A 67 -0.57 8.24 -20.43
CA PRO A 67 -0.69 9.11 -19.26
C PRO A 67 0.27 8.66 -18.16
N LEU A 68 0.94 9.59 -17.49
CA LEU A 68 1.85 9.27 -16.36
C LEU A 68 1.12 9.16 -15.02
N HIS A 69 -0.22 9.23 -14.99
CA HIS A 69 -1.03 9.07 -13.80
C HIS A 69 -1.68 7.69 -13.72
N TRP A 70 -2.33 7.39 -12.60
CA TRP A 70 -3.13 6.18 -12.43
C TRP A 70 -4.18 6.03 -13.56
N PRO A 71 -4.38 4.85 -14.19
CA PRO A 71 -3.91 3.51 -13.80
C PRO A 71 -2.67 3.00 -14.55
N THR A 72 -1.96 3.82 -15.32
CA THR A 72 -0.74 3.40 -16.05
C THR A 72 0.27 2.58 -15.23
N PRO A 73 0.66 2.96 -14.00
CA PRO A 73 1.63 2.18 -13.23
C PRO A 73 1.15 0.78 -12.87
N LEU A 74 -0.17 0.59 -12.69
CA LEU A 74 -0.76 -0.73 -12.48
C LEU A 74 -0.59 -1.59 -13.73
N HIS A 75 -0.92 -1.05 -14.89
CA HIS A 75 -0.79 -1.76 -16.17
C HIS A 75 0.66 -2.15 -16.45
N ASP A 76 1.61 -1.24 -16.21
CA ASP A 76 3.03 -1.53 -16.36
C ASP A 76 3.48 -2.68 -15.44
N THR A 77 3.04 -2.65 -14.18
CA THR A 77 3.36 -3.68 -13.18
C THR A 77 2.79 -5.05 -13.57
N LEU A 78 1.52 -5.10 -13.99
CA LEU A 78 0.86 -6.34 -14.41
C LEU A 78 1.44 -6.90 -15.71
N GLN A 79 1.78 -6.03 -16.67
CA GLN A 79 2.42 -6.43 -17.91
C GLN A 79 3.82 -7.00 -17.65
N ALA A 80 4.59 -6.38 -16.75
CA ALA A 80 5.90 -6.88 -16.35
C ALA A 80 5.81 -8.22 -15.61
N TYR A 81 4.84 -8.38 -14.70
CA TYR A 81 4.61 -9.65 -14.01
C TYR A 81 4.22 -10.77 -15.00
N SER A 82 3.34 -10.47 -15.95
CA SER A 82 2.95 -11.43 -17.01
C SER A 82 4.17 -11.84 -17.84
N TRP A 83 5.00 -10.88 -18.25
CA TRP A 83 6.23 -11.14 -18.97
C TRP A 83 7.20 -12.02 -18.15
N ILE A 84 7.35 -11.76 -16.85
CA ILE A 84 8.17 -12.56 -15.94
C ILE A 84 7.68 -14.01 -15.90
N LEU A 85 6.38 -14.24 -15.76
CA LEU A 85 5.82 -15.60 -15.76
C LEU A 85 6.06 -16.31 -17.10
N GLU A 86 5.86 -15.62 -18.23
CA GLU A 86 6.02 -16.21 -19.56
C GLU A 86 7.46 -16.59 -19.90
N ASN A 87 8.43 -15.81 -19.41
CA ASN A 87 9.84 -15.94 -19.80
C ASN A 87 10.71 -16.63 -18.75
N LEU A 88 10.36 -16.53 -17.46
CA LEU A 88 11.17 -17.05 -16.35
C LEU A 88 10.56 -18.25 -15.64
N MET A 89 9.40 -18.73 -16.08
CA MET A 89 8.82 -19.98 -15.60
C MET A 89 9.72 -21.17 -15.97
N PRO A 90 10.07 -22.04 -14.99
CA PRO A 90 10.88 -23.23 -15.26
C PRO A 90 10.24 -24.13 -16.31
N SER A 91 11.06 -24.70 -17.19
CA SER A 91 10.58 -25.65 -18.21
C SER A 91 10.32 -27.05 -17.64
N SER A 92 10.93 -27.36 -16.49
CA SER A 92 10.68 -28.58 -15.72
C SER A 92 9.41 -28.45 -14.86
N CYS A 93 8.91 -29.57 -14.34
CA CYS A 93 7.78 -29.58 -13.39
C CYS A 93 8.12 -28.99 -12.01
N THR A 94 9.22 -28.23 -11.87
CA THR A 94 9.61 -27.61 -10.60
C THR A 94 8.76 -26.38 -10.30
N ARG A 95 8.48 -26.16 -9.02
CA ARG A 95 7.87 -24.90 -8.56
C ARG A 95 8.95 -23.83 -8.46
N ARG A 96 8.55 -22.58 -8.66
CA ARG A 96 9.42 -21.41 -8.46
C ARG A 96 8.63 -20.35 -7.70
N ASP A 97 9.02 -20.12 -6.47
CA ASP A 97 8.34 -19.15 -5.62
C ASP A 97 8.76 -17.73 -5.99
N VAL A 98 7.79 -16.83 -6.07
CA VAL A 98 8.01 -15.41 -6.34
C VAL A 98 7.71 -14.61 -5.09
N TYR A 99 8.61 -13.71 -4.72
CA TYR A 99 8.41 -12.74 -3.65
C TYR A 99 8.42 -11.34 -4.24
N VAL A 100 7.62 -10.43 -3.69
CA VAL A 100 7.59 -9.04 -4.14
C VAL A 100 8.14 -8.15 -3.04
N TYR A 101 9.04 -7.24 -3.39
CA TYR A 101 9.43 -6.14 -2.54
C TYR A 101 9.04 -4.82 -3.20
N GLY A 102 8.42 -3.92 -2.43
CA GLY A 102 8.17 -2.56 -2.88
C GLY A 102 8.39 -1.56 -1.75
N SER A 103 8.80 -0.34 -2.10
CA SER A 103 8.85 0.79 -1.18
C SER A 103 8.00 1.95 -1.69
N TYR A 104 7.45 2.80 -0.81
CA TYR A 104 6.68 4.00 -1.16
C TYR A 104 5.59 3.77 -2.22
N LEU A 105 5.68 4.37 -3.42
CA LEU A 105 4.71 4.12 -4.50
C LEU A 105 4.75 2.66 -4.98
N GLY A 106 5.95 2.08 -5.06
CA GLY A 106 6.16 0.67 -5.37
C GLY A 106 5.57 -0.26 -4.32
N ALA A 107 5.51 0.14 -3.03
CA ALA A 107 4.84 -0.63 -1.98
C ALA A 107 3.32 -0.68 -2.22
N SER A 108 2.70 0.41 -2.66
CA SER A 108 1.28 0.42 -3.05
C SER A 108 1.01 -0.59 -4.17
N LEU A 109 1.84 -0.55 -5.23
CA LEU A 109 1.73 -1.49 -6.36
C LEU A 109 2.03 -2.94 -5.94
N ALA A 110 3.02 -3.15 -5.08
CA ALA A 110 3.44 -4.48 -4.61
C ALA A 110 2.31 -5.16 -3.83
N THR A 111 1.66 -4.42 -2.93
CA THR A 111 0.53 -4.96 -2.16
C THR A 111 -0.67 -5.28 -3.04
N SER A 112 -0.98 -4.41 -4.01
CA SER A 112 -2.04 -4.64 -4.98
C SER A 112 -1.78 -5.90 -5.81
N LEU A 113 -0.62 -5.98 -6.46
CA LEU A 113 -0.17 -7.14 -7.24
C LEU A 113 -0.21 -8.43 -6.40
N THR A 114 0.31 -8.39 -5.17
CA THR A 114 0.36 -9.57 -4.31
C THR A 114 -1.04 -10.02 -3.89
N LEU A 115 -1.96 -9.10 -3.59
CA LEU A 115 -3.33 -9.46 -3.22
C LEU A 115 -4.11 -10.06 -4.39
N THR A 116 -3.82 -9.66 -5.63
CA THR A 116 -4.56 -10.10 -6.82
C THR A 116 -3.91 -11.25 -7.57
N GLU A 117 -2.63 -11.54 -7.34
CA GLU A 117 -1.88 -12.57 -8.08
C GLU A 117 -1.34 -13.70 -7.18
N THR A 118 -1.72 -13.74 -5.90
CA THR A 118 -1.36 -14.85 -5.01
C THR A 118 -2.24 -16.08 -5.26
N HIS A 119 -1.74 -16.94 -6.15
CA HIS A 119 -2.33 -18.22 -6.49
C HIS A 119 -1.44 -19.39 -6.01
N PRO A 120 -1.69 -19.98 -4.82
CA PRO A 120 -0.83 -21.00 -4.23
C PRO A 120 -0.69 -22.28 -5.06
N HIS A 121 -1.67 -22.56 -5.93
CA HIS A 121 -1.70 -23.74 -6.78
C HIS A 121 -0.83 -23.57 -8.04
N GLN A 122 -0.53 -22.34 -8.46
CA GLN A 122 0.32 -22.07 -9.62
C GLN A 122 1.76 -22.50 -9.35
N ARG A 123 2.43 -23.06 -10.37
CA ARG A 123 3.82 -23.57 -10.25
C ARG A 123 4.82 -22.45 -10.00
N MET A 124 4.68 -21.37 -10.76
CA MET A 124 5.34 -20.10 -10.50
C MET A 124 4.28 -19.08 -10.14
N GLY A 125 4.47 -18.37 -9.04
CA GLY A 125 3.52 -17.35 -8.60
C GLY A 125 3.91 -16.76 -7.26
N ILE A 126 3.24 -15.67 -6.90
CA ILE A 126 3.56 -14.91 -5.69
C ILE A 126 3.25 -15.75 -4.44
N ARG A 127 4.19 -15.73 -3.49
CA ARG A 127 4.08 -16.39 -2.18
C ARG A 127 4.09 -15.42 -1.02
N GLY A 128 4.75 -14.28 -1.20
CA GLY A 128 4.69 -13.23 -0.21
C GLY A 128 5.23 -11.90 -0.69
N CYS A 129 5.04 -10.90 0.16
CA CYS A 129 5.38 -9.51 -0.12
C CYS A 129 6.07 -8.86 1.09
N ILE A 130 7.06 -8.04 0.82
CA ILE A 130 7.64 -7.10 1.78
C ILE A 130 7.33 -5.70 1.25
N ALA A 131 6.67 -4.86 2.04
CA ALA A 131 6.27 -3.53 1.62
C ALA A 131 6.74 -2.49 2.64
N PHE A 132 7.55 -1.53 2.20
CA PHE A 132 8.12 -0.49 3.05
C PHE A 132 7.48 0.88 2.79
N ASN A 133 6.96 1.54 3.83
CA ASN A 133 6.42 2.90 3.74
C ASN A 133 5.39 3.10 2.61
N GLY A 134 4.52 2.11 2.39
CA GLY A 134 3.47 2.20 1.37
C GLY A 134 2.24 3.00 1.80
N ILE A 135 1.50 3.50 0.80
CA ILE A 135 0.15 4.03 0.96
C ILE A 135 -0.85 2.98 0.48
N TYR A 136 -1.63 2.42 1.39
CA TYR A 136 -2.55 1.31 1.09
C TYR A 136 -4.01 1.76 1.03
N ASN A 137 -4.27 3.02 1.40
CA ASN A 137 -5.58 3.66 1.33
C ASN A 137 -5.40 5.15 1.04
N TRP A 138 -5.38 5.51 -0.25
CA TRP A 138 -5.22 6.88 -0.72
C TRP A 138 -6.41 7.76 -0.36
N THR A 139 -7.60 7.18 -0.14
CA THR A 139 -8.78 7.95 0.33
C THR A 139 -8.54 8.59 1.69
N MET A 140 -7.58 8.11 2.49
CA MET A 140 -7.17 8.74 3.75
C MET A 140 -6.49 10.11 3.57
N PHE A 141 -6.11 10.50 2.35
CA PHE A 141 -5.63 11.86 2.07
C PHE A 141 -6.76 12.87 1.90
N LEU A 142 -7.99 12.40 1.62
CA LEU A 142 -9.13 13.26 1.43
C LEU A 142 -9.53 13.97 2.74
N PRO A 143 -9.83 15.28 2.71
CA PRO A 143 -10.20 16.05 3.90
C PRO A 143 -11.36 15.46 4.70
N ASP A 144 -12.33 14.86 4.01
CA ASP A 144 -13.54 14.31 4.62
C ASP A 144 -13.38 12.87 5.15
N HIS A 145 -12.22 12.25 4.99
CA HIS A 145 -11.98 10.92 5.53
C HIS A 145 -12.04 10.93 7.07
N PRO A 146 -12.69 9.96 7.74
CA PRO A 146 -12.85 9.94 9.20
C PRO A 146 -11.55 10.09 10.00
N ILE A 147 -10.42 9.60 9.45
CA ILE A 147 -9.09 9.72 10.06
C ILE A 147 -8.61 11.17 10.20
N ASN A 148 -9.12 12.06 9.33
CA ASN A 148 -8.78 13.48 9.31
C ASN A 148 -9.79 14.32 10.12
N LYS A 149 -10.92 13.72 10.56
CA LYS A 149 -11.93 14.41 11.37
C LYS A 149 -11.52 14.45 12.83
N LEU A 150 -11.13 15.63 13.31
CA LEU A 150 -10.88 15.85 14.73
C LEU A 150 -12.12 15.49 15.57
N PRO A 151 -11.96 14.86 16.75
CA PRO A 151 -13.08 14.59 17.64
C PRO A 151 -13.79 15.90 17.99
N ARG A 152 -15.13 15.96 17.83
CA ARG A 152 -16.03 17.09 18.16
C ARG A 152 -16.00 17.44 19.65
N THR A 153 -14.85 17.84 20.18
CA THR A 153 -14.70 18.43 21.51
C THR A 153 -14.72 19.94 21.32
N ARG A 154 -15.52 20.65 22.14
CA ARG A 154 -15.90 22.07 21.97
C ARG A 154 -14.75 23.10 21.91
N SER A 155 -13.48 22.68 22.08
CA SER A 155 -12.31 23.52 21.81
C SER A 155 -11.40 22.85 20.78
N VAL A 156 -11.48 23.32 19.54
CA VAL A 156 -10.51 23.03 18.49
C VAL A 156 -9.22 23.75 18.86
N ASN A 157 -8.38 23.10 19.67
CA ASN A 157 -7.04 23.59 19.89
C ASN A 157 -6.25 23.32 18.60
N ILE A 158 -5.78 24.36 17.90
CA ILE A 158 -4.85 24.28 16.75
C ILE A 158 -3.70 23.30 17.02
N LEU A 159 -3.24 23.23 18.28
CA LEU A 159 -2.23 22.29 18.74
C LEU A 159 -2.63 20.82 18.60
N LYS A 160 -3.92 20.48 18.70
CA LYS A 160 -4.41 19.11 18.50
C LYS A 160 -4.28 18.72 17.03
N GLU A 161 -4.57 19.64 16.12
CA GLU A 161 -4.43 19.43 14.68
C GLU A 161 -2.96 19.17 14.28
N ILE A 162 -2.04 20.01 14.77
CA ILE A 162 -0.58 19.87 14.55
C ILE A 162 -0.03 18.55 15.13
N LEU A 163 -0.60 18.06 16.23
CA LEU A 163 -0.18 16.80 16.84
C LEU A 163 -0.72 15.56 16.13
N THR A 164 -1.76 15.71 15.31
CA THR A 164 -2.41 14.60 14.61
C THR A 164 -1.95 14.45 13.17
N GLN A 165 -1.40 15.49 12.55
CA GLN A 165 -0.83 15.38 11.20
C GLN A 165 0.50 14.60 11.23
N SER A 166 0.74 13.79 10.19
CA SER A 166 2.06 13.20 9.97
C SER A 166 3.11 14.31 9.86
N ARG A 167 4.28 14.06 10.44
CA ARG A 167 5.46 14.94 10.36
C ARG A 167 6.53 14.37 9.43
N ASP A 168 6.27 13.22 8.85
CA ASP A 168 7.16 12.61 7.89
C ASP A 168 7.10 13.43 6.58
N PRO A 169 8.23 14.02 6.14
CA PRO A 169 8.25 14.90 4.97
C PRO A 169 7.88 14.14 3.69
N THR A 170 8.25 12.87 3.57
CA THR A 170 7.94 12.04 2.40
C THR A 170 6.47 11.71 2.35
N PHE A 171 5.88 11.36 3.49
CA PHE A 171 4.44 11.14 3.59
C PHE A 171 3.64 12.39 3.20
N LEU A 172 4.10 13.58 3.64
CA LEU A 172 3.50 14.84 3.26
C LEU A 172 3.69 15.16 1.78
N GLY A 173 4.86 14.86 1.22
CA GLY A 173 5.13 15.00 -0.22
C GLY A 173 4.18 14.15 -1.07
N LEU A 174 4.02 12.87 -0.72
CA LEU A 174 3.05 11.97 -1.38
C LEU A 174 1.62 12.52 -1.31
N LYS A 175 1.21 13.05 -0.15
CA LYS A 175 -0.11 13.69 0.01
C LYS A 175 -0.26 14.89 -0.91
N GLN A 176 0.74 15.76 -0.99
CA GLN A 176 0.71 16.95 -1.87
C GLN A 176 0.65 16.58 -3.35
N GLN A 177 1.30 15.48 -3.74
CA GLN A 177 1.35 15.00 -5.12
C GLN A 177 0.11 14.20 -5.55
N THR A 178 -0.89 14.01 -4.69
CA THR A 178 -2.09 13.21 -5.02
C THR A 178 -2.75 13.65 -6.34
N GLY A 179 -2.84 14.96 -6.61
CA GLY A 179 -3.42 15.47 -7.87
C GLY A 179 -2.54 15.33 -9.10
N ILE A 180 -1.27 14.93 -8.94
CA ILE A 180 -0.34 14.61 -10.03
C ILE A 180 -0.35 13.10 -10.29
N LEU A 181 -0.37 12.31 -9.20
CA LEU A 181 -0.40 10.85 -9.26
C LEU A 181 -1.74 10.30 -9.79
N PHE A 182 -2.82 11.06 -9.60
CA PHE A 182 -4.18 10.69 -9.98
C PHE A 182 -4.85 11.86 -10.72
N GLU A 183 -5.43 11.59 -11.90
CA GLU A 183 -6.13 12.62 -12.69
C GLU A 183 -7.38 13.14 -11.98
N LYS A 184 -8.11 12.24 -11.32
CA LYS A 184 -9.41 12.53 -10.71
C LYS A 184 -9.52 11.90 -9.31
N PRO A 185 -10.30 12.48 -8.40
CA PRO A 185 -10.44 11.95 -7.03
C PRO A 185 -11.06 10.56 -6.95
N ASP A 186 -11.89 10.18 -7.92
CA ASP A 186 -12.48 8.83 -8.06
C ASP A 186 -11.42 7.74 -8.12
N SER A 187 -10.26 8.03 -8.70
CA SER A 187 -9.15 7.10 -8.89
C SER A 187 -8.52 6.70 -7.55
N LEU A 188 -8.67 7.50 -6.49
CA LEU A 188 -8.25 7.13 -5.13
C LEU A 188 -9.11 5.99 -4.54
N PHE A 189 -10.31 5.80 -5.08
CA PHE A 189 -11.28 4.80 -4.65
C PHE A 189 -11.14 3.48 -5.43
N ASP A 190 -10.20 3.42 -6.38
CA ASP A 190 -9.82 2.19 -7.05
C ASP A 190 -9.18 1.21 -6.03
N PRO A 191 -9.70 -0.02 -5.86
CA PRO A 191 -9.10 -1.02 -4.97
C PRO A 191 -7.66 -1.38 -5.30
N PHE A 192 -7.25 -1.26 -6.56
CA PHE A 192 -5.87 -1.54 -6.95
C PHE A 192 -4.92 -0.41 -6.57
N ALA A 193 -5.39 0.84 -6.48
CA ALA A 193 -4.59 1.94 -5.92
C ALA A 193 -4.60 1.89 -4.39
N SER A 194 -5.78 1.65 -3.82
CA SER A 194 -6.05 1.62 -2.38
C SER A 194 -6.39 0.20 -1.94
N ALA A 195 -5.37 -0.65 -1.77
CA ALA A 195 -5.49 -2.07 -1.41
C ALA A 195 -6.40 -2.35 -0.19
N CYS A 196 -6.55 -1.42 0.76
CA CYS A 196 -7.52 -1.56 1.86
C CYS A 196 -8.97 -1.73 1.37
N LEU A 197 -9.30 -1.18 0.19
CA LEU A 197 -10.64 -1.22 -0.39
C LEU A 197 -11.02 -2.60 -0.97
N PHE A 198 -10.08 -3.53 -1.11
CA PHE A 198 -10.43 -4.95 -1.30
C PHE A 198 -11.22 -5.50 -0.10
N PHE A 199 -11.01 -4.96 1.10
CA PHE A 199 -11.56 -5.48 2.36
C PHE A 199 -12.72 -4.65 2.92
N HIS A 200 -12.95 -3.42 2.44
CA HIS A 200 -14.05 -2.58 2.92
C HIS A 200 -14.42 -1.46 1.94
N THR A 201 -15.64 -0.95 2.08
CA THR A 201 -16.06 0.29 1.41
C THR A 201 -15.45 1.51 2.11
N PRO A 202 -15.11 2.59 1.39
CA PRO A 202 -14.41 3.75 1.98
C PRO A 202 -15.27 4.55 2.97
N GLY A 203 -16.59 4.47 2.86
CA GLY A 203 -17.51 5.12 3.79
C GLY A 203 -17.54 6.65 3.69
N ILE A 204 -17.11 7.18 2.54
CA ILE A 204 -17.17 8.60 2.17
C ILE A 204 -17.59 8.71 0.70
N HIS A 205 -18.16 9.85 0.31
CA HIS A 205 -18.44 10.16 -1.09
C HIS A 205 -17.15 10.52 -1.82
N VAL A 206 -17.13 10.28 -3.13
CA VAL A 206 -16.08 10.79 -4.01
C VAL A 206 -16.24 12.31 -4.11
N PRO A 207 -15.23 13.11 -3.73
CA PRO A 207 -15.32 14.57 -3.86
C PRO A 207 -15.09 15.01 -5.31
N GLN A 208 -15.54 16.21 -5.66
CA GLN A 208 -15.30 16.80 -6.99
C GLN A 208 -13.82 17.18 -7.21
N SER A 209 -13.10 17.50 -6.12
CA SER A 209 -11.68 17.83 -6.15
C SER A 209 -10.93 17.24 -4.95
N PHE A 210 -9.60 17.17 -5.02
CA PHE A 210 -8.76 16.56 -3.98
C PHE A 210 -8.73 17.34 -2.65
N THR A 211 -9.00 18.64 -2.69
CA THR A 211 -8.83 19.56 -1.55
C THR A 211 -10.14 20.04 -0.94
N GLU A 212 -11.26 19.87 -1.65
CA GLU A 212 -12.56 20.35 -1.22
C GLU A 212 -13.22 19.43 -0.19
N ARG A 213 -13.90 20.04 0.78
CA ARG A 213 -14.77 19.34 1.73
C ARG A 213 -16.20 19.40 1.21
N VAL A 214 -16.79 18.25 0.97
CA VAL A 214 -18.20 18.10 0.56
C VAL A 214 -19.15 18.66 1.64
N GLN A 215 -18.71 18.67 2.91
CA GLN A 215 -19.52 19.10 4.05
C GLN A 215 -19.52 20.62 4.33
N SER A 216 -18.80 21.44 3.55
CA SER A 216 -18.74 22.91 3.75
C SER A 216 -19.58 23.73 2.77
N THR A 217 -20.21 23.10 1.79
CA THR A 217 -21.06 23.80 0.82
C THR A 217 -22.49 23.83 1.39
N PRO A 218 -23.00 24.98 1.89
CA PRO A 218 -24.41 25.08 2.24
C PRO A 218 -25.22 24.80 0.97
N ALA A 219 -26.29 23.99 1.07
CA ALA A 219 -27.16 23.63 -0.05
C ALA A 219 -27.62 24.86 -0.87
N SER A 220 -27.74 26.03 -0.24
CA SER A 220 -28.07 27.31 -0.88
C SER A 220 -27.02 27.90 -1.84
N LYS A 221 -25.83 27.29 -2.01
CA LYS A 221 -24.80 27.74 -2.98
C LYS A 221 -24.58 26.77 -4.14
N VAL A 222 -25.30 25.65 -4.20
CA VAL A 222 -25.24 24.73 -5.33
C VAL A 222 -26.05 25.35 -6.48
N PRO A 223 -25.49 25.51 -7.70
CA PRO A 223 -26.27 25.92 -8.86
C PRO A 223 -27.47 24.99 -9.05
N VAL A 224 -28.65 25.56 -9.33
CA VAL A 224 -29.96 24.88 -9.42
C VAL A 224 -29.98 23.71 -10.42
N GLU A 225 -28.96 23.58 -11.26
CA GLU A 225 -28.85 22.56 -12.30
C GLU A 225 -28.32 21.20 -11.79
N ASP A 226 -27.76 21.10 -10.58
CA ASP A 226 -27.15 19.86 -10.06
C ASP A 226 -27.98 19.20 -8.95
N ILE A 227 -29.21 18.79 -9.30
CA ILE A 227 -30.16 18.07 -8.44
C ILE A 227 -29.52 16.82 -7.80
N THR A 228 -28.57 16.20 -8.51
CA THR A 228 -27.77 15.07 -8.06
C THR A 228 -26.89 15.39 -6.86
N LEU A 229 -26.22 16.54 -6.86
CA LEU A 229 -25.35 16.96 -5.76
C LEU A 229 -26.16 17.34 -4.51
N GLU A 230 -27.32 17.98 -4.69
CA GLU A 230 -28.23 18.32 -3.59
C GLU A 230 -28.79 17.06 -2.89
N LEU A 231 -29.20 16.06 -3.68
CA LEU A 231 -29.63 14.75 -3.16
C LEU A 231 -28.51 13.99 -2.44
N LEU A 232 -27.27 14.07 -2.94
CA LEU A 232 -26.10 13.47 -2.30
C LEU A 232 -25.67 14.17 -1.01
N LEU A 233 -25.91 15.48 -0.87
CA LEU A 233 -25.69 16.21 0.37
C LEU A 233 -26.80 15.94 1.41
N ALA A 234 -28.02 15.70 0.94
CA ALA A 234 -29.14 15.28 1.78
C ALA A 234 -29.00 13.82 2.27
N ALA A 235 -28.43 12.94 1.45
CA ALA A 235 -28.04 11.60 1.83
C ALA A 235 -26.74 11.66 2.67
N GLY A 236 -26.79 11.24 3.93
CA GLY A 236 -25.58 11.14 4.77
C GLY A 236 -24.48 10.29 4.10
N PRO A 237 -23.21 10.41 4.52
CA PRO A 237 -22.11 9.65 3.90
C PRO A 237 -22.38 8.15 3.96
N PRO A 238 -21.92 7.39 2.93
CA PRO A 238 -22.16 5.95 2.88
C PRO A 238 -21.51 5.28 4.08
N LYS A 239 -22.11 4.19 4.58
CA LYS A 239 -21.56 3.47 5.72
C LYS A 239 -20.33 2.65 5.29
N LYS A 240 -19.25 2.73 6.07
CA LYS A 240 -18.11 1.79 5.96
C LYS A 240 -18.63 0.38 6.25
N SER A 241 -18.44 -0.52 5.30
CA SER A 241 -18.86 -1.92 5.37
C SER A 241 -17.71 -2.82 4.97
N HIS A 242 -17.58 -3.96 5.61
CA HIS A 242 -16.53 -4.90 5.27
C HIS A 242 -16.94 -5.77 4.08
N LEU A 243 -16.03 -5.94 3.14
CA LEU A 243 -16.17 -6.80 1.99
C LEU A 243 -15.59 -8.19 2.26
N LYS A 244 -16.03 -9.17 1.47
CA LYS A 244 -15.55 -10.54 1.54
C LYS A 244 -14.38 -10.70 0.56
N PHE A 245 -13.15 -10.76 1.08
CA PHE A 245 -11.94 -10.94 0.28
C PHE A 245 -11.03 -12.04 0.85
N PRO A 246 -10.42 -12.89 0.03
CA PRO A 246 -10.59 -13.01 -1.41
C PRO A 246 -12.03 -13.42 -1.78
N PRO A 247 -12.49 -13.18 -3.02
CA PRO A 247 -13.79 -13.66 -3.49
C PRO A 247 -13.87 -15.18 -3.33
N THR A 248 -15.00 -15.71 -2.86
CA THR A 248 -15.15 -17.15 -2.52
C THR A 248 -14.99 -18.08 -3.72
N GLU A 249 -15.27 -17.59 -4.91
CA GLU A 249 -15.17 -18.36 -6.17
C GLU A 249 -13.77 -18.25 -6.79
N SER A 250 -12.89 -17.41 -6.22
CA SER A 250 -11.52 -17.26 -6.68
C SER A 250 -10.59 -18.30 -6.06
N THR A 251 -9.50 -18.59 -6.75
CA THR A 251 -8.40 -19.42 -6.24
C THR A 251 -7.36 -18.61 -5.45
N LEU A 252 -7.65 -17.32 -5.21
CA LEU A 252 -6.78 -16.40 -4.50
C LEU A 252 -6.72 -16.74 -3.01
N LYS A 253 -5.55 -16.51 -2.41
CA LYS A 253 -5.39 -16.55 -0.96
C LYS A 253 -4.77 -15.26 -0.46
N ILE A 254 -4.98 -14.98 0.82
CA ILE A 254 -4.31 -13.86 1.45
C ILE A 254 -2.82 -14.21 1.58
N PRO A 255 -1.92 -13.41 0.99
CA PRO A 255 -0.49 -13.71 0.97
C PRO A 255 0.14 -13.59 2.36
N GLU A 256 1.31 -14.19 2.50
CA GLU A 256 2.21 -13.82 3.59
C GLU A 256 2.82 -12.44 3.28
N ILE A 257 2.72 -11.50 4.21
CA ILE A 257 3.15 -10.13 4.00
C ILE A 257 3.88 -9.57 5.22
N LEU A 258 4.93 -8.82 4.96
CA LEU A 258 5.63 -7.98 5.93
C LEU A 258 5.44 -6.51 5.55
N LEU A 259 4.72 -5.77 6.39
CA LEU A 259 4.53 -4.33 6.24
C LEU A 259 5.52 -3.60 7.16
N ILE A 260 6.53 -2.99 6.58
CA ILE A 260 7.54 -2.20 7.29
C ILE A 260 7.16 -0.73 7.19
N HIS A 261 7.26 0.01 8.29
CA HIS A 261 7.06 1.46 8.29
C HIS A 261 8.07 2.19 9.15
N SER A 262 8.42 3.42 8.77
CA SER A 262 9.13 4.35 9.62
C SER A 262 8.17 5.07 10.58
N GLY A 263 8.69 5.38 11.76
CA GLY A 263 8.06 6.31 12.69
C GLY A 263 8.26 7.76 12.24
N PRO A 264 7.37 8.69 12.62
CA PRO A 264 7.60 10.10 12.37
C PRO A 264 8.86 10.57 13.11
N PRO A 265 9.51 11.64 12.62
CA PRO A 265 10.65 12.23 13.32
C PRO A 265 10.26 12.65 14.74
N LEU A 266 11.19 12.47 15.68
CA LEU A 266 10.94 12.75 17.09
C LEU A 266 10.52 14.23 17.28
N PRO A 267 9.41 14.50 17.99
CA PRO A 267 9.00 15.86 18.31
C PRO A 267 10.07 16.62 19.09
N ALA A 268 10.03 17.95 19.06
CA ALA A 268 10.75 18.77 20.04
C ALA A 268 10.44 18.29 21.48
N PRO A 269 11.42 18.31 22.41
CA PRO A 269 11.26 17.76 23.76
C PRO A 269 10.05 18.31 24.54
N SER A 270 9.68 19.57 24.28
CA SER A 270 8.51 20.23 24.86
C SER A 270 7.17 19.56 24.46
N LEU A 271 7.09 19.05 23.23
CA LEU A 271 5.92 18.33 22.72
C LEU A 271 5.92 16.86 23.17
N GLN A 272 7.09 16.23 23.31
CA GLN A 272 7.23 14.85 23.78
C GLN A 272 6.65 14.65 25.18
N ARG A 273 7.06 15.49 26.15
CA ARG A 273 6.54 15.44 27.54
C ARG A 273 5.03 15.58 27.60
N ARG A 274 4.43 16.30 26.64
CA ARG A 274 2.99 16.55 26.59
C ARG A 274 2.21 15.44 25.90
N GLN A 275 2.82 14.74 24.93
CA GLN A 275 2.27 13.51 24.33
C GLN A 275 2.25 12.37 25.35
N GLN A 276 3.33 12.17 26.11
CA GLN A 276 3.42 11.15 27.17
C GLN A 276 2.35 11.30 28.26
N ARG A 277 1.89 12.52 28.54
CA ARG A 277 0.81 12.80 29.50
C ARG A 277 -0.59 12.42 29.01
N ARG A 278 -0.79 12.11 27.72
CA ARG A 278 -2.11 11.80 27.16
C ARG A 278 -2.35 10.30 27.11
N LYS A 279 -3.34 9.82 27.88
CA LYS A 279 -3.79 8.41 27.94
C LYS A 279 -4.38 7.84 26.64
N LYS A 280 -4.76 8.69 25.67
CA LYS A 280 -5.37 8.25 24.40
C LYS A 280 -4.69 8.97 23.24
N GLU A 281 -3.82 8.26 22.54
CA GLU A 281 -3.14 8.78 21.37
C GLU A 281 -4.12 8.78 20.19
N TYR A 282 -4.56 9.96 19.77
CA TYR A 282 -5.27 10.08 18.51
C TYR A 282 -4.21 10.02 17.42
N ARG A 283 -4.17 8.90 16.70
CA ARG A 283 -3.24 8.66 15.60
C ARG A 283 -3.90 9.19 14.32
N GLY A 284 -3.32 10.22 13.72
CA GLY A 284 -3.75 10.64 12.39
C GLY A 284 -3.07 9.82 11.30
N ASN A 285 -3.33 10.19 10.06
CA ASN A 285 -2.81 9.46 8.90
C ASN A 285 -1.28 9.55 8.81
N GLY A 286 -0.63 8.43 8.53
CA GLY A 286 0.83 8.24 8.44
C GLY A 286 1.17 6.81 7.99
N PHE A 287 2.44 6.53 7.64
CA PHE A 287 2.87 5.19 7.17
C PHE A 287 2.51 4.07 8.15
N ARG A 288 2.74 4.31 9.45
CA ARG A 288 2.31 3.40 10.51
C ARG A 288 0.83 3.06 10.45
N THR A 289 -0.03 4.07 10.36
CA THR A 289 -1.49 3.87 10.36
C THR A 289 -1.97 3.21 9.07
N GLN A 290 -1.35 3.49 7.94
CA GLN A 290 -1.59 2.79 6.67
C GLN A 290 -1.27 1.29 6.83
N ALA A 291 -0.07 0.95 7.32
CA ALA A 291 0.37 -0.43 7.51
C ALA A 291 -0.50 -1.19 8.53
N GLU A 292 -0.80 -0.56 9.67
CA GLU A 292 -1.66 -1.15 10.71
C GLU A 292 -3.10 -1.36 10.20
N GLU A 293 -3.67 -0.45 9.39
CA GLU A 293 -5.00 -0.62 8.81
C GLU A 293 -5.03 -1.82 7.85
N LEU A 294 -4.13 -1.87 6.87
CA LEU A 294 -4.07 -2.97 5.91
C LEU A 294 -3.85 -4.31 6.63
N ALA A 295 -2.92 -4.37 7.57
CA ALA A 295 -2.67 -5.58 8.36
C ALA A 295 -3.91 -6.04 9.11
N GLY A 296 -4.61 -5.12 9.78
CA GLY A 296 -5.83 -5.44 10.52
C GLY A 296 -6.93 -5.99 9.62
N LEU A 297 -7.08 -5.43 8.42
CA LEU A 297 -8.03 -5.88 7.41
C LEU A 297 -7.69 -7.28 6.90
N MET A 298 -6.44 -7.52 6.50
CA MET A 298 -5.97 -8.84 6.03
C MET A 298 -6.14 -9.90 7.12
N ARG A 299 -5.69 -9.64 8.35
CA ARG A 299 -5.82 -10.57 9.49
C ARG A 299 -7.28 -10.92 9.78
N ARG A 300 -8.15 -9.90 9.79
CA ARG A 300 -9.60 -10.09 9.95
C ARG A 300 -10.15 -10.98 8.84
N SER A 301 -9.70 -10.77 7.61
CA SER A 301 -10.18 -11.51 6.45
C SER A 301 -9.71 -12.96 6.44
N ILE A 302 -8.46 -13.24 6.83
CA ILE A 302 -7.94 -14.60 7.08
C ILE A 302 -8.84 -15.31 8.10
N HIS A 303 -9.07 -14.66 9.24
CA HIS A 303 -9.88 -15.23 10.32
C HIS A 303 -11.35 -15.47 9.91
N ARG A 304 -11.96 -14.52 9.19
CA ARG A 304 -13.40 -14.55 8.88
C ARG A 304 -13.76 -15.37 7.64
N HIS A 305 -12.87 -15.46 6.66
CA HIS A 305 -13.20 -15.97 5.32
C HIS A 305 -12.34 -17.17 4.94
N GLU A 306 -11.01 -17.08 5.03
CA GLU A 306 -10.15 -18.21 4.63
C GLU A 306 -10.23 -19.38 5.61
N LEU A 307 -10.11 -19.09 6.91
CA LEU A 307 -9.99 -20.10 7.95
C LEU A 307 -11.35 -20.67 8.39
N LYS A 308 -12.40 -19.83 8.40
CA LYS A 308 -13.76 -20.26 8.75
C LYS A 308 -14.33 -21.26 7.72
N ASP A 309 -13.98 -21.12 6.44
CA ASP A 309 -14.46 -22.03 5.40
C ASP A 309 -13.72 -23.39 5.47
N ARG A 310 -12.46 -23.42 5.94
CA ARG A 310 -11.68 -24.65 6.21
C ARG A 310 -12.11 -25.42 7.47
N MET A 311 -12.72 -24.73 8.43
CA MET A 311 -13.27 -25.32 9.67
C MET A 311 -14.27 -26.46 9.39
N ARG A 312 -14.92 -26.47 8.22
CA ARG A 312 -15.90 -27.51 7.83
C ARG A 312 -15.26 -28.85 7.47
N TRP A 313 -13.95 -28.91 7.22
CA TRP A 313 -13.33 -30.05 6.55
C TRP A 313 -12.07 -30.60 7.23
N ASP A 314 -11.52 -29.93 8.25
CA ASP A 314 -10.21 -30.28 8.81
C ASP A 314 -10.27 -30.49 10.33
N GLU A 315 -10.46 -31.75 10.74
CA GLU A 315 -10.48 -32.15 12.16
C GLU A 315 -9.11 -31.95 12.84
N SER A 316 -8.00 -31.92 12.07
CA SER A 316 -6.65 -31.68 12.59
C SER A 316 -6.41 -30.25 13.07
N LEU A 317 -7.24 -29.30 12.63
CA LEU A 317 -7.21 -27.89 13.05
C LEU A 317 -7.98 -27.62 14.36
N GLN A 318 -8.66 -28.62 14.93
CA GLN A 318 -9.41 -28.48 16.18
C GLN A 318 -8.51 -28.26 17.41
N GLY A 319 -7.21 -28.58 17.31
CA GLY A 319 -6.22 -28.41 18.39
C GLY A 319 -5.53 -27.04 18.45
N LEU A 320 -5.72 -26.16 17.47
CA LEU A 320 -5.01 -24.87 17.44
C LEU A 320 -5.75 -23.82 18.29
N LYS A 321 -5.20 -23.51 19.45
CA LYS A 321 -5.72 -22.48 20.37
C LYS A 321 -5.64 -21.05 19.83
N THR A 322 -5.16 -20.81 18.61
CA THR A 322 -4.82 -19.43 18.19
C THR A 322 -4.87 -19.22 16.68
N TRP A 323 -6.07 -19.20 16.11
CA TRP A 323 -6.34 -18.69 14.74
C TRP A 323 -5.83 -17.26 14.54
N GLY A 324 -5.82 -16.46 15.62
CA GLY A 324 -5.20 -15.13 15.64
C GLY A 324 -3.68 -15.18 15.46
N GLU A 325 -3.00 -16.25 15.90
CA GLU A 325 -1.57 -16.41 15.68
C GLU A 325 -1.27 -16.71 14.21
N GLU A 326 -2.05 -17.54 13.53
CA GLU A 326 -1.82 -17.80 12.08
C GLU A 326 -2.00 -16.53 11.25
N ALA A 327 -3.06 -15.76 11.51
CA ALA A 327 -3.26 -14.46 10.85
C ALA A 327 -2.10 -13.49 11.14
N THR A 328 -1.61 -13.46 12.38
CA THR A 328 -0.49 -12.60 12.79
C THR A 328 0.85 -13.09 12.21
N ARG A 329 1.03 -14.42 12.08
CA ARG A 329 2.20 -15.04 11.48
C ARG A 329 2.32 -14.68 10.01
N ARG A 330 1.19 -14.76 9.27
CA ARG A 330 1.15 -14.42 7.84
C ARG A 330 1.28 -12.94 7.59
N VAL A 331 0.63 -12.10 8.38
CA VAL A 331 0.57 -10.65 8.16
C VAL A 331 1.31 -9.96 9.30
N GLN A 332 2.53 -9.55 9.06
CA GLN A 332 3.41 -8.92 10.06
C GLN A 332 3.52 -7.41 9.81
N VAL A 333 3.69 -6.64 10.87
CA VAL A 333 3.95 -5.20 10.82
C VAL A 333 5.19 -4.92 11.65
N TYR A 334 6.15 -4.18 11.10
CA TYR A 334 7.42 -3.86 11.75
C TYR A 334 7.71 -2.35 11.69
N ASP A 335 8.10 -1.80 12.83
CA ASP A 335 8.47 -0.38 12.99
C ASP A 335 9.99 -0.28 13.01
N VAL A 336 10.58 0.34 12.00
CA VAL A 336 12.03 0.58 11.91
C VAL A 336 12.47 1.84 12.68
N GLY A 337 11.55 2.49 13.40
CA GLY A 337 11.82 3.72 14.13
C GLY A 337 11.88 4.95 13.23
N PRO A 338 12.31 6.10 13.78
CA PRO A 338 12.44 7.33 13.00
C PRO A 338 13.53 7.16 11.95
N HIS A 339 13.16 7.39 10.69
CA HIS A 339 14.08 7.25 9.58
C HIS A 339 14.03 8.49 8.68
N HIS A 340 15.21 8.94 8.26
CA HIS A 340 15.39 10.20 7.55
C HIS A 340 16.01 10.02 6.15
N GLU A 341 16.54 8.84 5.82
CA GLU A 341 17.26 8.58 4.56
C GLU A 341 16.30 7.99 3.51
N VAL A 342 15.58 8.87 2.84
CA VAL A 342 14.61 8.48 1.83
C VAL A 342 15.34 8.24 0.51
N PRO A 343 15.06 7.16 -0.25
CA PRO A 343 14.03 6.14 -0.07
C PRO A 343 14.57 4.74 0.29
N GLU A 344 15.61 4.65 1.12
CA GLU A 344 16.28 3.39 1.40
C GLU A 344 15.64 2.67 2.60
N LEU A 345 15.70 1.33 2.60
CA LEU A 345 15.30 0.55 3.76
C LEU A 345 16.44 0.65 4.80
N PRO A 346 16.16 0.99 6.07
CA PRO A 346 17.22 1.06 7.10
C PRO A 346 17.84 -0.31 7.37
N ASP A 347 19.03 -0.35 7.97
CA ASP A 347 19.71 -1.61 8.32
C ASP A 347 18.85 -2.55 9.16
N ASP A 348 18.19 -2.06 10.21
CA ASP A 348 17.26 -2.86 11.02
C ASP A 348 16.11 -3.43 10.17
N GLY A 349 15.63 -2.64 9.20
CA GLY A 349 14.63 -3.07 8.24
C GLY A 349 15.14 -4.15 7.28
N ASN A 350 16.38 -4.01 6.79
CA ASN A 350 17.03 -5.02 5.95
C ASN A 350 17.21 -6.34 6.69
N LEU A 351 17.73 -6.29 7.93
CA LEU A 351 17.93 -7.48 8.76
C LEU A 351 16.62 -8.21 9.03
N PHE A 352 15.56 -7.47 9.36
CA PHE A 352 14.25 -8.07 9.60
C PHE A 352 13.63 -8.64 8.31
N ALA A 353 13.77 -7.95 7.18
CA ALA A 353 13.32 -8.41 5.87
C ALA A 353 14.06 -9.67 5.42
N GLU A 354 15.37 -9.74 5.60
CA GLU A 354 16.19 -10.92 5.27
C GLU A 354 15.76 -12.12 6.11
N GLY A 355 15.67 -11.97 7.44
CA GLY A 355 15.22 -13.06 8.31
C GLY A 355 13.80 -13.53 7.99
N TRP A 356 12.89 -12.61 7.65
CA TRP A 356 11.53 -12.94 7.22
C TRP A 356 11.51 -13.74 5.90
N LEU A 357 12.37 -13.38 4.94
CA LEU A 357 12.48 -14.04 3.66
C LEU A 357 13.12 -15.43 3.82
N GLU A 358 14.25 -15.53 4.53
CA GLU A 358 14.96 -16.79 4.76
C GLU A 358 14.10 -17.84 5.50
N ASP A 359 13.30 -17.42 6.50
CA ASP A 359 12.31 -18.29 7.16
C ASP A 359 11.31 -18.91 6.17
N ARG A 360 10.95 -18.20 5.09
CA ARG A 360 10.01 -18.71 4.07
C ARG A 360 10.69 -19.55 3.01
N LEU A 361 11.89 -19.14 2.60
CA LEU A 361 12.69 -19.91 1.66
C LEU A 361 13.14 -21.25 2.22
N SER A 362 13.26 -21.39 3.54
CA SER A 362 13.56 -22.67 4.20
C SER A 362 12.35 -23.60 4.30
N ARG A 363 11.13 -23.07 4.39
CA ARG A 363 9.89 -23.87 4.45
C ARG A 363 9.47 -24.46 3.11
N GLY A 364 9.91 -23.87 2.01
CA GLY A 364 9.63 -24.34 0.64
C GLY A 364 10.63 -25.37 0.12
N ARG A 365 11.67 -25.71 0.89
CA ARG A 365 12.70 -26.69 0.53
C ARG A 365 12.42 -28.08 1.06
#